data_AF-A2V711-F1
#
_entry.id   AF-A2V711-F1
#
_cell.length_a   1.000
_cell.length_b   1.000
_cell.length_c   1.000
_cell.angle_alpha   90.00
_cell.angle_beta   90.00
_cell.angle_gamma   90.00
#
_symmetry.space_group_name_H-M   'P 1'
#
loop_
_entity.id
_entity.type
_entity.pdbx_description
1 polymer ?
#
loop_
_entity_poly.entity_id
_entity_poly.type
_entity_poly.pdbx_seq_one_letter_code
_entity_poly.pdbx_strand_id
1 'polypeptide(L)'
;MQRKLATWAVTDPSLRIQRLLRLITQPEWLAEAARITLSSKGAHTPGVDGVNKTMLQARLAVELQILRDELLSGHYQPLPARRVYIPKSNGKLRPLGIP
;
A
#
# COMPACT_ATOMS: atom_id res chain seq x y z
N MET A 1 3.60 -5.90 17.74
CA MET A 1 2.31 -6.56 17.43
C MET A 1 2.42 -7.58 16.30
N GLN A 2 2.98 -7.23 15.13
CA GLN A 2 3.18 -8.13 13.99
C GLN A 2 3.81 -9.49 14.34
N ARG A 3 4.90 -9.51 15.13
CA ARG A 3 5.56 -10.75 15.58
C ARG A 3 4.62 -11.67 16.37
N LYS A 4 3.72 -11.12 17.19
CA LYS A 4 2.74 -11.92 17.95
C LYS A 4 1.72 -12.57 17.02
N LEU A 5 1.20 -11.80 16.05
CA LEU A 5 0.26 -12.33 15.04
C LEU A 5 0.91 -13.46 14.22
N ALA A 6 2.17 -13.27 13.80
CA ALA A 6 2.92 -14.30 13.08
C ALA A 6 3.14 -15.55 13.95
N THR A 7 3.54 -15.39 15.21
CA THR A 7 3.69 -16.52 16.13
C THR A 7 2.37 -17.27 16.30
N TRP A 8 1.25 -16.58 16.56
CA TRP A 8 -0.05 -17.22 16.73
C TRP A 8 -0.52 -17.96 15.47
N ALA A 9 -0.33 -17.36 14.29
CA ALA A 9 -0.69 -18.01 13.02
C ALA A 9 0.15 -19.27 12.72
N VAL A 10 1.40 -19.33 13.19
CA VAL A 10 2.27 -20.50 13.07
C VAL A 10 1.92 -21.57 14.11
N THR A 11 1.64 -21.17 15.35
CA THR A 11 1.36 -22.09 16.45
C THR A 11 0.00 -22.77 16.31
N ASP A 12 -1.01 -22.08 15.78
CA ASP A 12 -2.34 -22.63 15.51
C ASP A 12 -2.84 -22.21 14.12
N PRO A 13 -2.70 -23.07 13.09
CA PRO A 13 -3.18 -22.79 11.73
C PRO A 13 -4.71 -22.65 11.62
N SER A 14 -5.46 -23.14 12.61
CA SER A 14 -6.92 -23.01 12.65
C SER A 14 -7.35 -21.64 13.17
N LEU A 15 -6.48 -20.94 13.92
CA LEU A 15 -6.75 -19.61 14.43
C LEU A 15 -7.07 -18.65 13.29
N ARG A 16 -8.15 -17.89 13.46
CA ARG A 16 -8.53 -16.80 12.57
C ARG A 16 -8.32 -15.48 13.30
N ILE A 17 -7.37 -14.69 12.82
CA ILE A 17 -7.16 -13.33 13.34
C ILE A 17 -8.32 -12.48 12.84
N GLN A 18 -9.22 -12.12 13.74
CA GLN A 18 -10.36 -11.29 13.43
C GLN A 18 -9.97 -9.80 13.38
N ARG A 19 -10.77 -9.00 12.67
CA ARG A 19 -10.65 -7.53 12.61
C ARG A 19 -9.28 -7.02 12.11
N LEU A 20 -8.60 -7.78 11.24
CA LEU A 20 -7.34 -7.36 10.62
C LEU A 20 -7.45 -6.01 9.91
N LEU A 21 -8.57 -5.72 9.24
CA LEU A 21 -8.81 -4.43 8.61
C LEU A 21 -8.70 -3.29 9.61
N ARG A 22 -9.38 -3.40 10.77
CA ARG A 22 -9.30 -2.39 11.84
C ARG A 22 -7.89 -2.19 12.36
N LEU A 23 -7.09 -3.25 12.41
CA LEU A 23 -5.69 -3.18 12.82
C LEU A 23 -4.84 -2.45 11.78
N ILE A 24 -4.90 -2.83 10.50
CA ILE A 24 -4.06 -2.22 9.45
C ILE A 24 -4.45 -0.76 9.16
N THR A 25 -5.68 -0.36 9.49
CA THR A 25 -6.16 1.03 9.39
C THR A 25 -5.81 1.90 10.61
N GLN A 26 -5.04 1.37 11.58
CA GLN A 26 -4.55 2.21 12.68
C GLN A 26 -3.59 3.28 12.15
N PRO A 27 -3.66 4.53 12.62
CA PRO A 27 -2.85 5.64 12.10
C PRO A 27 -1.36 5.33 12.03
N GLU A 28 -0.80 4.66 13.03
CA GLU A 28 0.60 4.30 13.11
C GLU A 28 1.02 3.25 12.05
N TRP A 29 0.12 2.33 11.69
CA TRP A 29 0.38 1.35 10.62
C TRP A 29 0.30 1.99 9.24
N LEU A 30 -0.69 2.86 9.03
CA LEU A 30 -0.83 3.61 7.78
C LEU A 30 0.34 4.57 7.57
N ALA A 31 0.78 5.26 8.62
CA ALA A 31 1.95 6.14 8.58
C ALA A 31 3.24 5.36 8.24
N GLU A 32 3.44 4.19 8.85
CA GLU A 32 4.60 3.35 8.56
C GLU A 32 4.56 2.79 7.12
N ALA A 33 3.38 2.38 6.64
CA ALA A 33 3.19 1.94 5.26
C ALA A 33 3.50 3.08 4.26
N ALA A 34 3.06 4.30 4.55
CA ALA A 34 3.38 5.47 3.74
C ALA A 34 4.88 5.77 3.76
N ARG A 35 5.53 5.72 4.93
CA ARG A 35 6.98 5.92 5.07
C ARG A 35 7.77 4.95 4.20
N ILE A 36 7.43 3.66 4.24
CA ILE A 36 8.10 2.63 3.43
C ILE A 36 7.82 2.88 1.94
N THR A 37 6.57 3.08 1.55
CA THR A 37 6.17 3.27 0.15
C THR A 37 6.84 4.49 -0.47
N LEU A 38 6.86 5.61 0.24
CA LEU A 38 7.46 6.87 -0.20
C LEU A 38 8.99 6.87 -0.14
N SER A 39 9.62 5.89 0.50
CA SER A 39 11.07 5.68 0.45
C SER A 39 11.52 4.90 -0.79
N SER A 40 10.60 4.26 -1.51
CA SER A 40 10.92 3.42 -2.66
C SER A 40 11.39 4.23 -3.87
N LYS A 41 12.19 3.60 -4.75
CA LYS A 41 12.64 4.22 -6.01
C LYS A 41 11.45 4.61 -6.91
N GLY A 42 10.37 3.83 -6.86
CA GLY A 42 9.18 4.06 -7.66
C GLY A 42 8.32 5.23 -7.19
N ALA A 43 8.55 5.79 -6.00
CA ALA A 43 7.70 6.83 -5.43
C ALA A 43 7.67 8.14 -6.24
N HIS A 44 8.68 8.41 -7.07
CA HIS A 44 8.70 9.57 -7.96
C HIS A 44 7.92 9.33 -9.26
N THR A 45 7.58 8.08 -9.57
CA THR A 45 6.74 7.74 -10.72
C THR A 45 5.28 8.03 -10.37
N PRO A 46 4.58 8.87 -11.15
CA PRO A 46 3.17 9.11 -10.91
C PRO A 46 2.33 7.84 -11.07
N GLY A 47 1.35 7.70 -10.17
CA GLY A 47 0.28 6.70 -10.28
C GLY A 47 -0.63 6.95 -11.48
N VAL A 48 -1.70 6.17 -11.58
CA VAL A 48 -2.73 6.32 -12.63
C VAL A 48 -3.42 7.70 -12.55
N ASP A 49 -3.56 8.23 -11.33
CA ASP A 49 -4.12 9.54 -10.99
C ASP A 49 -3.16 10.72 -11.23
N GLY A 50 -1.92 10.45 -11.66
CA GLY A 50 -0.89 11.47 -11.83
C GLY A 50 -0.26 11.96 -10.52
N VAL A 51 -0.62 11.38 -9.37
CA VAL A 51 -0.04 11.75 -8.07
C VAL A 51 1.31 11.05 -7.91
N ASN A 52 2.34 11.82 -7.56
CA ASN A 52 3.65 11.30 -7.17
C ASN A 52 3.93 11.58 -5.68
N LYS A 53 5.08 11.11 -5.20
CA LYS A 53 5.54 11.31 -3.82
C LYS A 53 5.43 12.75 -3.34
N THR A 54 5.93 13.73 -4.10
CA THR A 54 5.97 15.12 -3.66
C THR A 54 4.56 15.66 -3.43
N MET A 55 3.65 15.37 -4.35
CA MET A 55 2.25 15.76 -4.24
C MET A 55 1.55 15.08 -3.06
N LEU A 56 1.80 13.78 -2.85
CA LEU A 56 1.21 13.05 -1.72
C LEU A 56 1.74 13.56 -0.38
N GLN A 57 3.05 13.81 -0.27
CA GLN A 57 3.70 14.26 0.97
C GLN A 57 3.15 15.61 1.46
N ALA A 58 2.80 16.53 0.55
CA ALA A 58 2.23 17.83 0.90
C ALA A 58 0.88 17.73 1.63
N ARG A 59 0.14 16.63 1.46
CA ARG A 59 -1.20 16.40 2.02
C ARG A 59 -1.33 15.08 2.78
N LEU A 60 -0.20 14.49 3.18
CA LEU A 60 -0.14 13.09 3.63
C LEU A 60 -1.10 12.79 4.79
N ALA A 61 -1.15 13.66 5.80
CA ALA A 61 -2.01 13.43 6.96
C ALA A 61 -3.50 13.35 6.58
N VAL A 62 -3.95 14.22 5.66
CA VAL A 62 -5.33 14.24 5.17
C VAL A 62 -5.62 13.00 4.35
N GLU A 63 -4.72 12.64 3.43
CA GLU A 63 -4.88 11.45 2.57
C GLU A 63 -4.92 10.15 3.37
N LEU A 64 -4.10 10.01 4.42
CA LEU A 64 -4.17 8.84 5.30
C LEU A 64 -5.47 8.75 6.08
N GLN A 65 -6.04 9.90 6.47
CA GLN A 65 -7.33 9.92 7.15
C GLN A 65 -8.48 9.58 6.19
N ILE A 66 -8.47 10.12 4.97
CA ILE A 66 -9.44 9.76 3.91
C ILE A 66 -9.37 8.25 3.63
N LEU A 67 -8.17 7.72 3.37
CA LEU A 67 -7.95 6.29 3.11
C LEU A 67 -8.48 5.43 4.26
N ARG A 68 -8.23 5.83 5.51
CA ARG A 68 -8.72 5.14 6.69
C ARG A 68 -10.24 5.09 6.72
N ASP A 69 -10.91 6.20 6.46
CA ASP A 69 -12.36 6.31 6.51
C ASP A 69 -13.01 5.52 5.35
N GLU A 70 -12.43 5.54 4.15
CA GLU A 70 -12.86 4.73 3.01
C GLU A 70 -12.70 3.22 3.26
N LEU A 71 -11.56 2.80 3.85
CA LEU A 71 -11.32 1.40 4.19
C LEU A 71 -12.31 0.91 5.25
N LEU A 72 -12.54 1.70 6.30
CA LEU A 72 -13.44 1.32 7.40
C LEU A 72 -14.91 1.33 7.01
N SER A 73 -15.31 2.19 6.07
CA SER A 73 -16.66 2.24 5.52
C SER A 73 -16.91 1.21 4.41
N GLY A 74 -15.86 0.60 3.87
CA GLY A 74 -15.96 -0.34 2.75
C GLY A 74 -16.14 0.32 1.38
N HIS A 75 -15.94 1.64 1.30
CA HIS A 75 -16.07 2.43 0.06
C HIS A 75 -14.76 2.60 -0.72
N TYR A 76 -13.63 2.13 -0.17
CA TYR A 76 -12.35 2.19 -0.87
C TYR A 76 -12.41 1.46 -2.22
N GLN A 77 -12.13 2.18 -3.30
CA GLN A 77 -12.07 1.66 -4.67
C GLN A 77 -10.69 1.94 -5.27
N PRO A 78 -9.80 0.94 -5.40
CA PRO A 78 -8.50 1.14 -6.00
C PRO A 78 -8.62 1.38 -7.51
N LEU A 79 -7.78 2.27 -8.04
CA LEU A 79 -7.67 2.47 -9.48
C LEU A 79 -7.03 1.26 -10.18
N PRO A 80 -7.39 0.99 -11.45
CA PRO A 80 -6.77 -0.09 -12.21
C PRO A 80 -5.30 0.23 -12.51
N ALA A 81 -4.40 -0.72 -12.23
CA ALA A 81 -2.97 -0.51 -12.44
C ALA A 81 -2.62 -0.21 -13.91
N ARG A 82 -1.77 0.79 -14.13
CA ARG A 82 -1.24 1.17 -15.44
C ARG A 82 -0.11 0.23 -15.85
N ARG A 83 -0.21 -0.37 -17.04
CA ARG A 83 0.86 -1.22 -17.59
C ARG A 83 1.97 -0.36 -18.20
N VAL A 84 3.22 -0.66 -17.84
CA VAL A 84 4.41 -0.13 -18.49
C VAL A 84 5.39 -1.25 -18.83
N TYR A 85 6.27 -1.02 -19.80
CA TYR A 85 7.26 -1.99 -20.26
C TYR A 85 8.67 -1.49 -19.99
N ILE A 86 9.44 -2.26 -19.23
CA ILE A 86 10.83 -1.94 -18.90
C ILE A 86 11.75 -2.80 -19.77
N PRO A 87 12.67 -2.21 -20.56
CA PRO A 87 13.64 -2.96 -21.34
C PRO A 87 14.52 -3.87 -20.47
N LYS A 88 14.78 -5.10 -20.93
CA LYS A 88 15.81 -5.98 -20.39
C LYS A 88 17.07 -5.93 -21.27
N SER A 89 18.20 -6.35 -20.71
CA SER A 89 19.47 -6.45 -21.43
C SER A 89 19.43 -7.40 -22.65
N ASN A 90 18.51 -8.36 -22.67
CA ASN A 90 18.36 -9.33 -23.76
C ASN A 90 17.35 -8.92 -24.85
N GLY A 91 16.99 -7.62 -24.92
CA GLY A 91 16.05 -7.09 -25.91
C GLY A 91 14.57 -7.39 -25.64
N LYS A 92 14.24 -8.22 -24.64
CA LYS A 92 12.85 -8.47 -24.23
C LYS A 92 12.34 -7.36 -23.30
N LEU A 93 11.03 -7.23 -23.18
CA LEU A 93 10.38 -6.28 -22.28
C LEU A 93 9.86 -6.98 -21.02
N ARG A 94 10.03 -6.35 -19.85
CA ARG A 94 9.38 -6.74 -18.59
C ARG A 94 8.12 -5.91 -18.39
N PRO A 95 6.92 -6.51 -18.35
CA PRO A 95 5.72 -5.79 -17.96
C PRO A 95 5.77 -5.45 -16.46
N LEU A 96 5.42 -4.21 -16.11
CA LEU A 96 5.23 -3.75 -14.74
C LEU A 96 3.85 -3.08 -14.64
N GLY A 97 3.13 -3.33 -13.56
CA GLY A 97 1.94 -2.57 -13.20
C GLY A 97 2.32 -1.46 -12.22
N ILE A 98 1.97 -0.22 -12.53
CA ILE A 98 2.05 0.90 -11.61
C ILE A 98 0.64 1.11 -11.05
N PRO A 99 0.42 0.93 -9.74
CA PRO A 99 -0.83 1.29 -9.08
C PRO A 99 -1.15 2.78 -9.25
#